data_AF-A0A804M861-F1
#
_entry.id   AF-A0A804M861-F1
#
_cell.length_a   1.000
_cell.length_b   1.000
_cell.length_c   1.000
_cell.angle_alpha   90.00
_cell.angle_beta   90.00
_cell.angle_gamma   90.00
#
_symmetry.space_group_name_H-M   'P 1'
#
loop_
_entity.id
_entity.type
_entity.pdbx_description
1 polymer ?
#
loop_
_entity_poly.entity_id
_entity_poly.type
_entity_poly.pdbx_seq_one_letter_code
_entity_poly.pdbx_strand_id
1 'polypeptide(L)'
;MPNQAQLHFRRRRWPATALPRARRIWLRLPSPPSPPCATPPRRAVKTPVFFSSRRRSSSLPPSPRSCFLPMAWIWMVLAAGAVLLWAISLGRIFSSAAPSCVPLSPQFMPPLRGDRRTRNVMLVVAHPDDESMFFAPTILFLKSKGHNIHILCMSRGNADGLGDTRKEELYHACETLKIPHEQVEVLDHPKLQDGFHEKWDHELVSELVMEHVQLWVIDMIVTFDSYGVSGHPNHRDVHYGIWQGNVEAWELASLNILRKYSGPVDIWLSSLISVSRSKQSIYTLVNSSPSRSYEAMAAHRSQWVWFRRVFVMLSSYTYINMLQKI
;
A
#
# COMPACT_ATOMS: atom_id res chain seq x y z
N MET A 1 -22.11 -31.95 -24.25
CA MET A 1 -21.92 -31.75 -25.70
C MET A 1 -21.89 -30.24 -25.94
N PRO A 2 -20.68 -29.66 -26.07
CA PRO A 2 -20.41 -28.23 -25.90
C PRO A 2 -20.21 -27.51 -27.24
N ASN A 3 -20.23 -26.17 -27.25
CA ASN A 3 -19.55 -25.42 -28.31
C ASN A 3 -18.75 -24.27 -27.69
N GLN A 4 -17.42 -24.45 -27.72
CA GLN A 4 -16.39 -23.49 -27.36
C GLN A 4 -16.30 -22.40 -28.43
N ALA A 5 -16.09 -21.15 -28.01
CA ALA A 5 -15.48 -20.12 -28.86
C ALA A 5 -14.30 -19.51 -28.09
N GLN A 6 -13.10 -19.97 -28.44
CA GLN A 6 -11.83 -19.36 -28.03
C GLN A 6 -11.64 -18.03 -28.78
N LEU A 7 -11.49 -16.92 -28.05
CA LEU A 7 -11.03 -15.65 -28.59
C LEU A 7 -9.54 -15.48 -28.28
N HIS A 8 -8.73 -15.61 -29.33
CA HIS A 8 -7.29 -15.37 -29.32
C HIS A 8 -6.98 -13.87 -29.06
N PHE A 9 -6.34 -13.56 -27.94
CA PHE A 9 -5.77 -12.24 -27.67
C PHE A 9 -4.41 -12.10 -28.37
N ARG A 10 -4.35 -11.26 -29.42
CA ARG A 10 -3.12 -10.92 -30.15
C ARG A 10 -2.46 -9.73 -29.46
N ARG A 11 -1.34 -9.96 -28.74
CA ARG A 11 -0.46 -8.90 -28.20
C ARG A 11 -0.02 -7.96 -29.34
N ARG A 12 -0.46 -6.69 -29.33
CA ARG A 12 0.13 -5.64 -30.19
C ARG A 12 1.38 -5.08 -29.50
N ARG A 13 2.55 -5.30 -30.10
CA ARG A 13 3.77 -4.52 -29.83
C ARG A 13 3.59 -3.16 -30.52
N TRP A 14 3.76 -2.07 -29.79
CA TRP A 14 3.82 -0.72 -30.36
C TRP A 14 5.13 -0.56 -31.15
N PRO A 15 5.09 -0.09 -32.42
CA PRO A 15 6.29 0.25 -33.16
C PRO A 15 6.77 1.65 -32.75
N ALA A 16 8.06 1.77 -32.41
CA ALA A 16 8.73 3.04 -32.20
C ALA A 16 8.74 3.84 -33.52
N THR A 17 8.04 4.98 -33.56
CA THR A 17 8.18 5.98 -34.62
C THR A 17 8.26 7.38 -34.03
N ALA A 18 9.15 8.14 -34.64
CA ALA A 18 9.77 9.35 -34.15
C ALA A 18 9.03 10.64 -34.53
N LEU A 19 9.46 11.73 -33.86
CA LEU A 19 9.41 13.17 -34.23
C LEU A 19 8.29 14.03 -33.61
N PRO A 20 8.48 15.36 -33.44
CA PRO A 20 9.71 16.16 -33.46
C PRO A 20 9.89 17.14 -32.27
N ARG A 21 11.14 17.63 -32.15
CA ARG A 21 11.67 18.68 -31.27
C ARG A 21 10.70 19.83 -30.93
N ALA A 22 10.43 20.02 -29.64
CA ALA A 22 10.04 21.31 -29.08
C ALA A 22 11.17 21.83 -28.17
N ARG A 23 11.80 22.93 -28.59
CA ARG A 23 12.73 23.72 -27.77
C ARG A 23 11.94 24.43 -26.67
N ARG A 24 12.27 24.22 -25.40
CA ARG A 24 12.00 25.22 -24.36
C ARG A 24 13.14 25.23 -23.33
N ILE A 25 13.69 26.42 -23.20
CA ILE A 25 14.78 26.82 -22.31
C ILE A 25 14.21 26.89 -20.89
N TRP A 26 14.78 26.14 -19.95
CA TRP A 26 14.70 26.45 -18.53
C TRP A 26 16.07 26.27 -17.88
N LEU A 27 16.44 27.31 -17.14
CA LEU A 27 17.72 27.53 -16.49
C LEU A 27 17.99 26.48 -15.40
N ARG A 28 19.25 26.06 -15.33
CA ARG A 28 19.82 25.19 -14.29
C ARG A 28 19.66 25.80 -12.91
N LEU A 29 19.19 25.01 -11.95
CA LEU A 29 19.53 25.13 -10.53
C LEU A 29 20.14 23.79 -10.08
N PRO A 30 21.28 23.78 -9.36
CA PRO A 30 21.93 22.55 -8.93
C PRO A 30 21.29 21.98 -7.66
N SER A 31 21.16 20.66 -7.61
CA SER A 31 20.75 19.89 -6.43
C SER A 31 21.82 19.96 -5.33
N PRO A 32 21.45 19.97 -4.03
CA PRO A 32 22.41 19.93 -2.93
C PRO A 32 23.00 18.52 -2.73
N PRO A 33 24.25 18.40 -2.23
CA PRO A 33 24.92 17.13 -2.02
C PRO A 33 24.45 16.43 -0.73
N SER A 34 24.39 15.11 -0.77
CA SER A 34 24.20 14.24 0.41
C SER A 34 25.48 14.19 1.28
N PRO A 35 25.37 14.09 2.61
CA PRO A 35 26.53 14.10 3.51
C PRO A 35 27.22 12.71 3.58
N PRO A 36 28.56 12.66 3.77
CA PRO A 36 29.31 11.40 3.85
C PRO A 36 29.37 10.81 5.28
N CYS A 37 29.49 9.48 5.36
CA CYS A 37 29.73 8.69 6.57
C CYS A 37 30.95 9.17 7.37
N ALA A 38 30.79 9.29 8.70
CA ALA A 38 31.88 9.53 9.64
C ALA A 38 32.38 8.21 10.26
N THR A 39 33.68 7.94 10.14
CA THR A 39 34.45 7.01 10.98
C THR A 39 35.23 7.80 12.05
N PRO A 40 35.34 7.32 13.31
CA PRO A 40 36.06 8.03 14.36
C PRO A 40 37.57 7.68 14.38
N PRO A 41 38.47 8.60 14.77
CA PRO A 41 39.90 8.35 14.79
C PRO A 41 40.40 7.70 16.10
N ARG A 42 41.45 6.87 15.98
CA ARG A 42 42.24 6.28 17.08
C ARG A 42 42.96 7.36 17.90
N ARG A 43 42.92 7.25 19.23
CA ARG A 43 43.70 8.08 20.17
C ARG A 43 44.90 7.28 20.70
N ALA A 44 46.09 7.85 20.58
CA ALA A 44 47.34 7.30 21.10
C ALA A 44 47.59 7.66 22.57
N VAL A 45 48.10 6.64 23.28
CA VAL A 45 48.84 6.53 24.54
C VAL A 45 49.33 7.81 25.23
N LYS A 46 49.07 7.92 26.54
CA LYS A 46 50.01 8.46 27.54
C LYS A 46 49.99 7.56 28.78
N THR A 47 51.13 6.97 29.10
CA THR A 47 51.47 6.38 30.41
C THR A 47 51.80 7.49 31.41
N PRO A 48 51.53 7.29 32.70
CA PRO A 48 52.42 7.82 33.71
C PRO A 48 52.79 6.80 34.80
N VAL A 49 54.10 6.64 34.96
CA VAL A 49 54.92 6.51 36.17
C VAL A 49 54.23 6.05 37.47
N PHE A 50 54.72 4.91 37.97
CA PHE A 50 54.54 4.38 39.33
C PHE A 50 55.06 5.36 40.39
N PHE A 51 54.23 5.66 41.40
CA PHE A 51 54.69 6.08 42.72
C PHE A 51 53.97 5.24 43.77
N SER A 52 54.75 4.48 44.54
CA SER A 52 54.26 3.78 45.72
C SER A 52 54.14 4.77 46.87
N SER A 53 52.97 4.86 47.52
CA SER A 53 52.92 5.18 48.95
C SER A 53 51.56 4.81 49.55
N ARG A 54 51.66 4.11 50.69
CA ARG A 54 50.72 4.03 51.82
C ARG A 54 49.26 3.61 51.57
N ARG A 55 49.00 2.37 52.01
CA ARG A 55 47.73 1.90 52.57
C ARG A 55 47.12 2.95 53.50
N ARG A 56 45.97 3.51 53.10
CA ARG A 56 44.94 4.02 54.00
C ARG A 56 43.61 3.42 53.58
N SER A 57 43.02 2.65 54.48
CA SER A 57 41.63 2.21 54.42
C SER A 57 40.74 3.45 54.58
N SER A 58 40.21 3.96 53.49
CA SER A 58 39.14 4.96 53.49
C SER A 58 37.94 4.38 52.72
N SER A 59 36.86 4.18 53.46
CA SER A 59 35.52 3.84 52.97
C SER A 59 35.14 4.66 51.73
N LEU A 60 34.90 3.99 50.61
CA LEU A 60 34.27 4.56 49.42
C LEU A 60 32.82 4.96 49.75
N PRO A 61 32.33 6.13 49.30
CA PRO A 61 30.92 6.47 49.41
C PRO A 61 30.09 5.54 48.51
N PRO A 62 28.83 5.25 48.86
CA PRO A 62 27.98 4.45 48.00
C PRO A 62 27.74 5.18 46.67
N SER A 63 28.00 4.49 45.56
CA SER A 63 27.66 4.95 44.21
C SER A 63 26.15 5.22 44.11
N PRO A 64 25.69 6.24 43.35
CA PRO A 64 24.27 6.43 43.07
C PRO A 64 23.81 5.36 42.08
N ARG A 65 23.59 4.14 42.57
CA ARG A 65 22.91 3.09 41.84
C ARG A 65 21.41 3.21 42.12
N SER A 66 20.64 3.20 41.04
CA SER A 66 19.22 2.88 40.95
C SER A 66 18.20 3.84 41.55
N CYS A 67 17.89 4.93 40.84
CA CYS A 67 16.55 5.56 40.88
C CYS A 67 15.74 5.39 39.56
N PHE A 68 16.21 4.60 38.59
CA PHE A 68 15.52 4.40 37.31
C PHE A 68 14.57 3.19 37.24
N LEU A 69 14.30 2.51 38.37
CA LEU A 69 13.49 1.28 38.43
C LEU A 69 12.00 1.40 38.82
N PRO A 70 11.44 2.49 39.40
CA PRO A 70 10.07 2.44 39.92
C PRO A 70 8.96 2.48 38.85
N MET A 71 9.30 2.67 37.56
CA MET A 71 8.31 2.84 36.48
C MET A 71 8.31 1.72 35.41
N ALA A 72 9.17 0.71 35.53
CA ALA A 72 9.24 -0.38 34.54
C ALA A 72 7.90 -1.14 34.42
N TRP A 73 7.19 -1.32 35.54
CA TRP A 73 5.88 -2.00 35.56
C TRP A 73 4.82 -1.22 34.77
N ILE A 74 4.89 0.12 34.71
CA ILE A 74 3.94 0.94 33.93
C ILE A 74 4.05 0.57 32.45
N TRP A 75 5.28 0.51 31.92
CA TRP A 75 5.51 0.11 30.54
C TRP A 75 5.06 -1.32 30.25
N MET A 76 5.24 -2.24 31.21
CA MET A 76 4.74 -3.61 31.07
C MET A 76 3.20 -3.68 31.02
N VAL A 77 2.51 -2.91 31.86
CA VAL A 77 1.04 -2.83 31.87
C VAL A 77 0.53 -2.21 30.56
N LEU A 78 1.18 -1.14 30.08
CA LEU A 78 0.83 -0.50 28.80
C LEU A 78 1.07 -1.45 27.62
N ALA A 79 2.20 -2.17 27.59
CA ALA A 79 2.49 -3.16 26.56
C ALA A 79 1.49 -4.31 26.57
N ALA A 80 1.17 -4.86 27.75
CA ALA A 80 0.16 -5.91 27.89
C ALA A 80 -1.23 -5.43 27.44
N GLY A 81 -1.61 -4.21 27.82
CA GLY A 81 -2.86 -3.57 27.36
C GLY A 81 -2.90 -3.38 25.85
N ALA A 82 -1.81 -2.95 25.23
CA ALA A 82 -1.71 -2.80 23.77
C ALA A 82 -1.82 -4.16 23.04
N VAL A 83 -1.14 -5.20 23.53
CA VAL A 83 -1.24 -6.56 22.99
C VAL A 83 -2.66 -7.12 23.14
N LEU A 84 -3.30 -6.90 24.30
CA LEU A 84 -4.68 -7.30 24.53
C LEU A 84 -5.65 -6.58 23.58
N LEU A 85 -5.51 -5.26 23.42
CA LEU A 85 -6.32 -4.49 22.48
C LEU A 85 -6.12 -4.97 21.04
N TRP A 86 -4.89 -5.27 20.65
CA TRP A 86 -4.56 -5.82 19.34
C TRP A 86 -5.24 -7.19 19.13
N ALA A 87 -5.18 -8.08 20.13
CA ALA A 87 -5.82 -9.39 20.09
C ALA A 87 -7.36 -9.31 20.05
N ILE A 88 -7.97 -8.41 20.84
CA ILE A 88 -9.42 -8.16 20.80
C ILE A 88 -9.84 -7.63 19.43
N SER A 89 -9.06 -6.70 18.86
CA SER A 89 -9.35 -6.12 17.54
C SER A 89 -9.22 -7.17 16.44
N LEU A 90 -8.21 -8.04 16.52
CA LEU A 90 -8.05 -9.17 15.61
C LEU A 90 -9.21 -10.18 15.75
N GLY A 91 -9.62 -10.49 16.98
CA GLY A 91 -10.78 -11.34 17.26
C GLY A 91 -12.07 -10.77 16.66
N ARG A 92 -12.27 -9.45 16.71
CA ARG A 92 -13.42 -8.77 16.08
C ARG A 92 -13.43 -8.94 14.56
N ILE A 93 -12.26 -8.87 13.91
CA ILE A 93 -12.12 -9.11 12.47
C ILE A 93 -12.49 -10.55 12.12
N PHE A 94 -11.93 -11.52 12.83
CA PHE A 94 -12.18 -12.95 12.59
C PHE A 94 -13.58 -13.41 12.97
N SER A 95 -14.27 -12.68 13.85
CA SER A 95 -15.67 -12.97 14.20
C SER A 95 -16.63 -12.72 13.04
N SER A 96 -16.21 -11.97 12.01
CA SER A 96 -17.03 -11.72 10.81
C SER A 96 -16.87 -12.87 9.81
N ALA A 97 -17.96 -13.58 9.50
CA ALA A 97 -17.94 -14.69 8.54
C ALA A 97 -17.61 -14.27 7.10
N ALA A 98 -17.82 -13.00 6.77
CA ALA A 98 -17.56 -12.43 5.45
C ALA A 98 -16.98 -11.01 5.58
N PRO A 99 -16.29 -10.50 4.55
CA PRO A 99 -15.88 -9.11 4.51
C PRO A 99 -17.08 -8.17 4.73
N SER A 100 -16.89 -7.18 5.58
CA SER A 100 -17.97 -6.26 5.97
C SER A 100 -17.61 -4.81 5.62
N CYS A 101 -18.62 -3.95 5.64
CA CYS A 101 -18.50 -2.53 5.34
C CYS A 101 -19.18 -1.72 6.44
N VAL A 102 -18.54 -0.62 6.86
CA VAL A 102 -19.06 0.31 7.87
C VAL A 102 -19.04 1.73 7.28
N PRO A 103 -20.14 2.52 7.33
CA PRO A 103 -21.47 2.12 7.80
C PRO A 103 -22.14 1.11 6.85
N LEU A 104 -23.10 0.34 7.37
CA LEU A 104 -24.01 -0.46 6.55
C LEU A 104 -24.94 0.49 5.79
N SER A 105 -24.47 1.07 4.69
CA SER A 105 -25.26 1.97 3.84
C SER A 105 -25.52 1.33 2.48
N PRO A 106 -26.75 1.40 1.94
CA PRO A 106 -27.05 0.96 0.58
C PRO A 106 -26.41 1.86 -0.50
N GLN A 107 -25.79 2.98 -0.11
CA GLN A 107 -25.15 3.91 -1.05
C GLN A 107 -23.74 3.48 -1.46
N PHE A 108 -23.08 2.57 -0.74
CA PHE A 108 -21.83 2.01 -1.23
C PHE A 108 -22.16 0.99 -2.31
N MET A 109 -21.87 1.35 -3.57
CA MET A 109 -22.16 0.54 -4.76
C MET A 109 -23.65 0.18 -4.91
N PRO A 110 -24.54 1.17 -5.11
CA PRO A 110 -25.94 0.87 -5.34
C PRO A 110 -26.08 0.01 -6.61
N PRO A 111 -27.13 -0.82 -6.75
CA PRO A 111 -27.40 -1.50 -8.01
C PRO A 111 -27.41 -0.49 -9.16
N LEU A 112 -26.77 -0.83 -10.28
CA LEU A 112 -26.86 0.01 -11.48
C LEU A 112 -28.31 0.04 -11.95
N ARG A 113 -28.73 1.13 -12.59
CA ARG A 113 -30.04 1.19 -13.26
C ARG A 113 -30.10 0.05 -14.28
N GLY A 114 -31.08 -0.85 -14.16
CA GLY A 114 -31.30 -1.97 -15.09
C GLY A 114 -30.97 -3.37 -14.57
N ASP A 115 -31.17 -3.66 -13.28
CA ASP A 115 -31.03 -5.00 -12.65
C ASP A 115 -29.63 -5.65 -12.73
N ARG A 116 -28.61 -4.90 -13.18
CA ARG A 116 -27.22 -5.35 -13.08
C ARG A 116 -26.77 -5.28 -11.62
N ARG A 117 -26.85 -6.42 -10.94
CA ARG A 117 -26.31 -6.61 -9.58
C ARG A 117 -24.78 -6.63 -9.55
N THR A 118 -24.16 -7.02 -10.66
CA THR A 118 -22.70 -7.09 -10.81
C THR A 118 -22.18 -5.86 -11.56
N ARG A 119 -21.22 -5.16 -10.93
CA ARG A 119 -20.45 -4.07 -11.51
C ARG A 119 -19.06 -4.55 -11.92
N ASN A 120 -18.50 -3.95 -12.95
CA ASN A 120 -17.09 -4.07 -13.31
C ASN A 120 -16.31 -2.97 -12.59
N VAL A 121 -15.44 -3.34 -11.66
CA VAL A 121 -14.62 -2.42 -10.88
C VAL A 121 -13.17 -2.56 -11.33
N MET A 122 -12.54 -1.44 -11.70
CA MET A 122 -11.12 -1.41 -12.02
C MET A 122 -10.33 -0.84 -10.86
N LEU A 123 -9.38 -1.61 -10.34
CA LEU A 123 -8.36 -1.15 -9.42
C LEU A 123 -7.17 -0.64 -10.24
N VAL A 124 -6.84 0.63 -10.12
CA VAL A 124 -5.67 1.23 -10.79
C VAL A 124 -4.55 1.42 -9.78
N VAL A 125 -3.44 0.70 -9.99
CA VAL A 125 -2.26 0.69 -9.12
C VAL A 125 -1.01 1.12 -9.88
N ALA A 126 0.02 1.58 -9.16
CA ALA A 126 1.25 2.05 -9.78
C ALA A 126 2.22 0.89 -10.08
N HIS A 127 2.31 -0.07 -9.16
CA HIS A 127 3.34 -1.09 -9.15
C HIS A 127 2.79 -2.50 -8.86
N PRO A 128 3.48 -3.55 -9.34
CA PRO A 128 3.19 -4.92 -8.93
C PRO A 128 3.51 -5.09 -7.45
N ASP A 129 2.51 -5.37 -6.61
CA ASP A 129 2.52 -5.56 -5.13
C ASP A 129 1.46 -4.70 -4.43
N ASP A 130 1.14 -3.54 -5.01
CA ASP A 130 0.18 -2.57 -4.49
C ASP A 130 -1.18 -3.21 -4.16
N GLU A 131 -1.65 -4.10 -5.03
CA GLU A 131 -2.92 -4.80 -4.88
C GLU A 131 -2.96 -5.67 -3.62
N SER A 132 -1.84 -6.30 -3.31
CA SER A 132 -1.66 -7.19 -2.16
C SER A 132 -1.33 -6.43 -0.89
N MET A 133 -0.49 -5.40 -0.99
CA MET A 133 -0.05 -4.58 0.15
C MET A 133 -1.14 -3.67 0.68
N PHE A 134 -1.92 -3.06 -0.21
CA PHE A 134 -2.80 -1.95 0.14
C PHE A 134 -4.28 -2.25 -0.07
N PHE A 135 -4.63 -2.97 -1.15
CA PHE A 135 -6.02 -3.10 -1.59
C PHE A 135 -6.68 -4.46 -1.32
N ALA A 136 -5.99 -5.41 -0.68
CA ALA A 136 -6.54 -6.73 -0.42
C ALA A 136 -7.92 -6.71 0.31
N PRO A 137 -8.16 -5.88 1.35
CA PRO A 137 -9.49 -5.73 1.94
C PRO A 137 -10.56 -5.28 0.94
N THR A 138 -10.22 -4.31 0.08
CA THR A 138 -11.13 -3.82 -0.97
C THR A 138 -11.44 -4.91 -1.98
N ILE A 139 -10.42 -5.59 -2.51
CA ILE A 139 -10.58 -6.67 -3.49
C ILE A 139 -11.48 -7.78 -2.93
N LEU A 140 -11.19 -8.24 -1.72
CA LEU A 140 -11.93 -9.33 -1.07
C LEU A 140 -13.38 -8.92 -0.77
N PHE A 141 -13.61 -7.68 -0.33
CA PHE A 141 -14.95 -7.15 -0.12
C PHE A 141 -15.76 -7.10 -1.41
N LEU A 142 -15.24 -6.44 -2.46
CA LEU A 142 -15.95 -6.29 -3.73
C LEU A 142 -16.27 -7.65 -4.36
N LYS A 143 -15.32 -8.58 -4.30
CA LYS A 143 -15.52 -9.95 -4.77
C LYS A 143 -16.63 -10.67 -4.00
N SER A 144 -16.68 -10.52 -2.66
CA SER A 144 -17.74 -11.10 -1.83
C SER A 144 -19.14 -10.55 -2.15
N LYS A 145 -19.20 -9.38 -2.79
CA LYS A 145 -20.45 -8.78 -3.30
C LYS A 145 -20.79 -9.20 -4.74
N GLY A 146 -19.97 -10.06 -5.35
CA GLY A 146 -20.20 -10.56 -6.70
C GLY A 146 -19.86 -9.56 -7.80
N HIS A 147 -18.97 -8.59 -7.52
CA HIS A 147 -18.44 -7.67 -8.52
C HIS A 147 -17.25 -8.29 -9.27
N ASN A 148 -17.12 -7.91 -10.53
CA ASN A 148 -15.96 -8.29 -11.36
C ASN A 148 -14.84 -7.30 -11.10
N ILE A 149 -13.64 -7.80 -10.80
CA ILE A 149 -12.48 -6.96 -10.49
C ILE A 149 -11.50 -7.04 -11.65
N HIS A 150 -11.14 -5.88 -12.16
CA HIS A 150 -10.05 -5.68 -13.11
C HIS A 150 -8.91 -4.96 -12.41
N ILE A 151 -7.67 -5.25 -12.77
CA ILE A 151 -6.48 -4.57 -12.25
C ILE A 151 -5.70 -3.99 -13.43
N LEU A 152 -5.53 -2.67 -13.40
CA LEU A 152 -4.63 -1.96 -14.30
C LEU A 152 -3.42 -1.50 -13.49
N CYS A 153 -2.27 -2.13 -13.74
CA CYS A 153 -1.01 -1.74 -13.15
C CYS A 153 -0.23 -0.87 -14.12
N MET A 154 0.04 0.38 -13.74
CA MET A 154 0.56 1.41 -14.64
C MET A 154 2.03 1.23 -15.01
N SER A 155 2.77 0.41 -14.26
CA SER A 155 4.18 0.11 -14.55
C SER A 155 4.53 -1.33 -14.18
N ARG A 156 5.63 -1.85 -14.75
CA ARG A 156 6.19 -3.16 -14.35
C ARG A 156 6.92 -3.13 -12.99
N GLY A 157 7.01 -2.00 -12.30
CA GLY A 157 7.82 -1.90 -11.08
C GLY A 157 9.31 -2.20 -11.33
N ASN A 158 9.85 -1.74 -12.45
CA ASN A 158 11.16 -2.18 -12.97
C ASN A 158 12.36 -1.41 -12.40
N ALA A 159 12.23 -0.69 -11.28
CA ALA A 159 13.33 0.11 -10.71
C ALA A 159 14.58 -0.74 -10.39
N ASP A 160 14.39 -2.01 -10.02
CA ASP A 160 15.47 -2.97 -9.71
C ASP A 160 15.84 -3.88 -10.90
N GLY A 161 15.31 -3.62 -12.11
CA GLY A 161 15.53 -4.47 -13.29
C GLY A 161 14.74 -5.79 -13.27
N LEU A 162 13.77 -5.94 -12.37
CA LEU A 162 12.98 -7.16 -12.17
C LEU A 162 11.55 -7.09 -12.74
N GLY A 163 11.28 -6.16 -13.66
CA GLY A 163 9.92 -5.83 -14.10
C GLY A 163 9.16 -6.99 -14.73
N ASP A 164 9.83 -7.85 -15.50
CA ASP A 164 9.20 -9.05 -16.07
C ASP A 164 8.87 -10.08 -14.99
N THR A 165 9.74 -10.27 -14.01
CA THR A 165 9.47 -11.14 -12.85
C THR A 165 8.31 -10.61 -12.02
N ARG A 166 8.31 -9.31 -11.70
CA ARG A 166 7.27 -8.66 -10.91
C ARG A 166 5.91 -8.67 -11.62
N LYS A 167 5.89 -8.56 -12.95
CA LYS A 167 4.67 -8.75 -13.75
C LYS A 167 4.06 -10.14 -13.57
N GLU A 168 4.86 -11.20 -13.69
CA GLU A 168 4.38 -12.58 -13.48
C GLU A 168 3.95 -12.83 -12.03
N GLU A 169 4.67 -12.24 -11.06
CA GLU A 169 4.30 -12.27 -9.65
C GLU A 169 2.95 -11.63 -9.36
N LEU A 170 2.64 -10.49 -9.99
CA LEU A 170 1.31 -9.89 -9.89
C LEU A 170 0.21 -10.82 -10.40
N TYR A 171 0.43 -11.52 -11.52
CA TYR A 171 -0.55 -12.47 -12.03
C TYR A 171 -0.83 -13.60 -11.03
N HIS A 172 0.22 -14.15 -10.39
CA HIS A 172 0.07 -15.16 -9.35
C HIS A 172 -0.60 -14.64 -8.06
N ALA A 173 -0.30 -13.40 -7.66
CA ALA A 173 -0.96 -12.75 -6.53
C ALA A 173 -2.46 -12.53 -6.81
N CYS A 174 -2.80 -12.09 -8.03
CA CYS A 174 -4.17 -11.92 -8.48
C CYS A 174 -4.93 -13.26 -8.50
N GLU A 175 -4.30 -14.34 -8.95
CA GLU A 175 -4.89 -15.69 -8.91
C GLU A 175 -5.20 -16.15 -7.47
N THR A 176 -4.33 -15.79 -6.51
CA THR A 176 -4.55 -16.05 -5.08
C THR A 176 -5.77 -15.28 -4.55
N LEU A 177 -5.96 -14.05 -5.02
CA LEU A 177 -7.17 -13.23 -4.79
C LEU A 177 -8.35 -13.62 -5.71
N LYS A 178 -8.19 -14.71 -6.47
CA LYS A 178 -9.17 -15.30 -7.40
C LYS A 178 -9.56 -14.37 -8.55
N ILE A 179 -8.71 -13.43 -8.92
CA ILE A 179 -8.88 -12.56 -10.08
C ILE A 179 -8.27 -13.29 -11.30
N PRO A 180 -9.07 -13.58 -12.35
CA PRO A 180 -8.59 -14.15 -13.60
C PRO A 180 -7.49 -13.30 -14.25
N HIS A 181 -6.54 -13.97 -14.90
CA HIS A 181 -5.42 -13.33 -15.58
C HIS A 181 -5.90 -12.35 -16.67
N GLU A 182 -7.00 -12.65 -17.37
CA GLU A 182 -7.57 -11.80 -18.43
C GLU A 182 -8.10 -10.46 -17.92
N GLN A 183 -8.30 -10.33 -16.61
CA GLN A 183 -8.76 -9.09 -15.96
C GLN A 183 -7.58 -8.29 -15.37
N VAL A 184 -6.34 -8.70 -15.62
CA VAL A 184 -5.15 -8.04 -15.09
C VAL A 184 -4.25 -7.60 -16.24
N GLU A 185 -3.91 -6.32 -16.28
CA GLU A 185 -2.97 -5.78 -17.26
C GLU A 185 -1.87 -4.99 -16.57
N VAL A 186 -0.63 -5.21 -17.03
CA VAL A 186 0.56 -4.47 -16.59
C VAL A 186 1.13 -3.74 -17.77
N LEU A 187 1.08 -2.41 -17.70
CA LEU A 187 1.59 -1.53 -18.73
C LEU A 187 3.13 -1.50 -18.70
N ASP A 188 3.70 -1.40 -19.88
CA ASP A 188 5.14 -1.19 -20.09
C ASP A 188 5.33 0.04 -20.98
N HIS A 189 5.03 1.21 -20.42
CA HIS A 189 5.11 2.47 -21.12
C HIS A 189 6.41 3.21 -20.76
N PRO A 190 7.22 3.67 -21.73
CA PRO A 190 8.53 4.29 -21.46
C PRO A 190 8.46 5.58 -20.63
N LYS A 191 7.30 6.25 -20.57
CA LYS A 191 7.06 7.43 -19.73
C LYS A 191 6.45 7.13 -18.34
N LEU A 192 6.14 5.87 -18.05
CA LEU A 192 5.54 5.43 -16.79
C LEU A 192 6.47 4.44 -16.05
N GLN A 193 7.76 4.78 -16.00
CA GLN A 193 8.73 3.93 -15.32
C GLN A 193 8.65 4.12 -13.80
N ASP A 194 8.97 3.04 -13.09
CA ASP A 194 9.02 3.05 -11.63
C ASP A 194 10.23 3.86 -11.12
N GLY A 195 10.03 4.66 -10.07
CA GLY A 195 11.08 5.44 -9.43
C GLY A 195 10.56 6.62 -8.60
N PHE A 196 11.37 7.07 -7.64
CA PHE A 196 11.06 8.26 -6.82
C PHE A 196 11.35 9.58 -7.53
N HIS A 197 12.05 9.55 -8.66
CA HIS A 197 12.41 10.72 -9.46
C HIS A 197 11.70 10.75 -10.82
N GLU A 198 10.95 9.70 -11.13
CA GLU A 198 10.09 9.65 -12.30
C GLU A 198 8.82 10.44 -11.99
N LYS A 199 8.45 11.34 -12.89
CA LYS A 199 7.19 12.07 -12.81
C LYS A 199 6.33 11.63 -13.96
N TRP A 200 5.20 11.02 -13.65
CA TRP A 200 4.26 10.59 -14.68
C TRP A 200 3.41 11.76 -15.13
N ASP A 201 3.12 11.78 -16.42
CA ASP A 201 2.23 12.78 -17.02
C ASP A 201 0.78 12.40 -16.71
N HIS A 202 0.06 13.29 -16.01
CA HIS A 202 -1.30 13.01 -15.52
C HIS A 202 -2.28 12.84 -16.69
N GLU A 203 -2.08 13.56 -17.79
CA GLU A 203 -2.88 13.44 -19.01
C GLU A 203 -2.70 12.07 -19.66
N LEU A 204 -1.45 11.58 -19.76
CA LEU A 204 -1.15 10.25 -20.26
C LEU A 204 -1.74 9.14 -19.36
N VAL A 205 -1.62 9.29 -18.03
CA VAL A 205 -2.26 8.36 -17.08
C VAL A 205 -3.77 8.34 -17.31
N SER A 206 -4.39 9.52 -17.44
CA SER A 206 -5.83 9.63 -17.69
C SER A 206 -6.24 8.97 -19.01
N GLU A 207 -5.51 9.24 -20.09
CA GLU A 207 -5.74 8.65 -21.42
C GLU A 207 -5.74 7.12 -21.36
N LEU A 208 -4.69 6.53 -20.78
CA LEU A 208 -4.55 5.09 -20.67
C LEU A 208 -5.64 4.49 -19.77
N VAL A 209 -5.96 5.11 -18.63
CA VAL A 209 -7.03 4.63 -17.75
C VAL A 209 -8.39 4.70 -18.46
N MET A 210 -8.69 5.78 -19.18
CA MET A 210 -9.96 5.93 -19.91
C MET A 210 -10.08 4.97 -21.09
N GLU A 211 -8.97 4.64 -21.77
CA GLU A 211 -8.94 3.56 -22.77
C GLU A 211 -9.38 2.23 -22.17
N HIS A 212 -8.85 1.88 -20.99
CA HIS A 212 -9.19 0.63 -20.30
C HIS A 212 -10.60 0.64 -19.70
N VAL A 213 -11.11 1.81 -19.27
CA VAL A 213 -12.51 1.98 -18.87
C VAL A 213 -13.44 1.57 -20.00
N GLN A 214 -13.16 2.01 -21.22
CA GLN A 214 -13.97 1.66 -22.40
C GLN A 214 -13.80 0.19 -22.78
N LEU A 215 -12.56 -0.30 -22.80
CA LEU A 215 -12.23 -1.67 -23.19
C LEU A 215 -12.88 -2.72 -22.28
N TRP A 216 -12.90 -2.48 -20.97
CA TRP A 216 -13.42 -3.42 -19.97
C TRP A 216 -14.83 -3.05 -19.46
N VAL A 217 -15.43 -2.00 -20.00
CA VAL A 217 -16.76 -1.50 -19.62
C VAL A 217 -16.84 -1.30 -18.09
N ILE A 218 -15.94 -0.45 -17.59
CA ILE A 218 -15.77 -0.21 -16.15
C ILE A 218 -16.85 0.73 -15.63
N ASP A 219 -17.50 0.32 -14.54
CA ASP A 219 -18.53 1.09 -13.85
C ASP A 219 -17.94 1.94 -12.71
N MET A 220 -16.82 1.50 -12.13
CA MET A 220 -16.19 2.13 -10.97
C MET A 220 -14.67 1.96 -11.00
N ILE A 221 -13.95 3.01 -10.62
CA ILE A 221 -12.51 2.98 -10.40
C ILE A 221 -12.21 3.02 -8.91
N VAL A 222 -11.23 2.23 -8.46
CA VAL A 222 -10.61 2.36 -7.13
C VAL A 222 -9.13 2.64 -7.32
N THR A 223 -8.58 3.57 -6.54
CA THR A 223 -7.16 3.94 -6.62
C THR A 223 -6.63 4.54 -5.31
N PHE A 224 -5.43 5.10 -5.35
CA PHE A 224 -4.82 5.83 -4.24
C PHE A 224 -5.44 7.23 -4.05
N ASP A 225 -5.30 7.77 -2.84
CA ASP A 225 -5.57 9.19 -2.59
C ASP A 225 -4.41 10.10 -3.01
N SER A 226 -4.61 11.41 -2.87
CA SER A 226 -3.62 12.44 -3.21
C SER A 226 -2.28 12.34 -2.47
N TYR A 227 -2.22 11.61 -1.34
CA TYR A 227 -0.97 11.39 -0.61
C TYR A 227 -0.22 10.16 -1.13
N GLY A 228 -0.93 9.10 -1.55
CA GLY A 228 -0.33 7.91 -2.12
C GLY A 228 0.25 6.95 -1.08
N VAL A 229 -0.50 6.68 0.00
CA VAL A 229 -0.22 5.78 1.14
C VAL A 229 1.06 6.11 1.91
N SER A 230 2.22 5.95 1.29
CA SER A 230 3.55 6.24 1.84
C SER A 230 4.13 7.55 1.33
N GLY A 231 3.45 8.23 0.39
CA GLY A 231 3.99 9.42 -0.26
C GLY A 231 4.70 9.13 -1.57
N HIS A 232 4.54 7.94 -2.15
CA HIS A 232 5.23 7.58 -3.39
C HIS A 232 4.73 8.46 -4.56
N PRO A 233 5.61 9.12 -5.34
CA PRO A 233 5.22 10.01 -6.43
C PRO A 233 4.30 9.33 -7.45
N ASN A 234 4.65 8.12 -7.91
CA ASN A 234 3.82 7.38 -8.86
C ASN A 234 2.39 7.12 -8.35
N HIS A 235 2.19 6.83 -7.06
CA HIS A 235 0.84 6.63 -6.51
C HIS A 235 0.02 7.92 -6.57
N ARG A 236 0.67 9.06 -6.32
CA ARG A 236 0.04 10.39 -6.44
C ARG A 236 -0.28 10.72 -7.89
N ASP A 237 0.63 10.40 -8.81
CA ASP A 237 0.40 10.65 -10.24
C ASP A 237 -0.76 9.80 -10.78
N VAL A 238 -0.93 8.57 -10.27
CA VAL A 238 -2.13 7.76 -10.55
C VAL A 238 -3.40 8.47 -10.06
N HIS A 239 -3.41 8.95 -8.81
CA HIS A 239 -4.53 9.70 -8.25
C HIS A 239 -4.91 10.91 -9.13
N TYR A 240 -3.93 11.74 -9.50
CA TYR A 240 -4.19 12.94 -10.29
C TYR A 240 -4.60 12.65 -11.74
N GLY A 241 -4.16 11.54 -12.33
CA GLY A 241 -4.63 11.12 -13.65
C GLY A 241 -6.09 10.66 -13.66
N ILE A 242 -6.57 10.06 -12.57
CA ILE A 242 -7.96 9.60 -12.43
C ILE A 242 -8.93 10.75 -12.16
N TRP A 243 -8.49 11.79 -11.45
CA TRP A 243 -9.31 12.98 -11.14
C TRP A 243 -9.90 13.67 -12.39
N GLN A 244 -9.28 13.46 -13.56
CA GLN A 244 -9.71 14.06 -14.82
C GLN A 244 -10.82 13.27 -15.55
N GLY A 245 -11.22 12.09 -15.04
CA GLY A 245 -12.19 11.20 -15.68
C GLY A 245 -13.65 11.45 -15.28
N ASN A 246 -14.59 11.00 -16.12
CA ASN A 246 -16.05 11.09 -15.89
C ASN A 246 -16.66 9.81 -15.26
N VAL A 247 -15.83 8.93 -14.68
CA VAL A 247 -16.27 7.63 -14.11
C VAL A 247 -16.38 7.75 -12.60
N GLU A 248 -17.31 7.01 -11.97
CA GLU A 248 -17.38 6.93 -10.51
C GLU A 248 -16.05 6.41 -9.95
N ALA A 249 -15.35 7.21 -9.14
CA ALA A 249 -14.04 6.87 -8.62
C ALA A 249 -13.98 6.97 -7.09
N TRP A 250 -13.19 6.07 -6.51
CA TRP A 250 -12.97 5.95 -5.06
C TRP A 250 -11.48 5.88 -4.78
N GLU A 251 -11.06 6.51 -3.70
CA GLU A 251 -9.67 6.55 -3.27
C GLU A 251 -9.47 5.84 -1.92
N LEU A 252 -8.34 5.14 -1.79
CA LEU A 252 -7.87 4.57 -0.53
C LEU A 252 -7.24 5.67 0.32
N ALA A 253 -7.86 5.97 1.46
CA ALA A 253 -7.40 7.00 2.37
C ALA A 253 -6.04 6.64 2.99
N SER A 254 -5.09 7.56 2.87
CA SER A 254 -3.77 7.44 3.47
C SER A 254 -3.80 7.63 4.98
N LEU A 255 -3.31 6.63 5.69
CA LEU A 255 -3.19 6.64 7.14
C LEU A 255 -1.87 7.26 7.61
N ASN A 256 -1.93 8.05 8.68
CA ASN A 256 -0.74 8.48 9.40
C ASN A 256 0.04 7.27 9.95
N ILE A 257 1.31 7.47 10.31
CA ILE A 257 2.22 6.38 10.68
C ILE A 257 1.70 5.52 11.86
N LEU A 258 1.08 6.15 12.86
CA LEU A 258 0.56 5.46 14.05
C LEU A 258 -0.61 4.57 13.68
N ARG A 259 -1.58 5.09 12.93
CA ARG A 259 -2.72 4.31 12.44
C ARG A 259 -2.26 3.21 11.51
N LYS A 260 -1.39 3.53 10.54
CA LYS A 260 -0.84 2.58 9.57
C LYS A 260 -0.25 1.34 10.23
N TYR A 261 0.49 1.48 11.32
CA TYR A 261 1.13 0.35 12.01
C TYR A 261 0.39 -0.12 13.28
N SER A 262 -0.86 0.30 13.48
CA SER A 262 -1.70 -0.20 14.58
C SER A 262 -2.39 -1.53 14.25
N GLY A 263 -2.23 -2.02 13.02
CA GLY A 263 -2.78 -3.29 12.54
C GLY A 263 -4.30 -3.33 12.66
N PRO A 264 -4.89 -4.37 13.28
CA PRO A 264 -6.33 -4.53 13.38
C PRO A 264 -6.98 -3.51 14.33
N VAL A 265 -6.21 -2.83 15.20
CA VAL A 265 -6.74 -1.83 16.15
C VAL A 265 -7.44 -0.67 15.43
N ASP A 266 -6.98 -0.31 14.23
CA ASP A 266 -7.58 0.78 13.47
C ASP A 266 -9.04 0.52 13.06
N ILE A 267 -9.55 -0.71 13.20
CA ILE A 267 -10.97 -1.03 12.96
C ILE A 267 -11.89 -0.14 13.79
N TRP A 268 -11.53 0.15 15.05
CA TRP A 268 -12.36 0.94 15.96
C TRP A 268 -12.43 2.40 15.52
N LEU A 269 -11.28 3.01 15.26
CA LEU A 269 -11.19 4.41 14.85
C LEU A 269 -11.76 4.60 13.44
N SER A 270 -11.43 3.72 12.50
CA SER A 270 -11.94 3.79 11.13
C SER A 270 -13.46 3.63 11.08
N SER A 271 -14.01 2.65 11.81
CA SER A 271 -15.46 2.47 11.91
C SER A 271 -16.14 3.69 12.53
N LEU A 272 -15.57 4.27 13.60
CA LEU A 272 -16.11 5.47 14.24
C LEU A 272 -16.11 6.67 13.30
N ILE A 273 -15.02 6.87 12.54
CA ILE A 273 -14.91 7.93 11.53
C ILE A 273 -15.98 7.75 10.45
N SER A 274 -16.09 6.56 9.86
CA SER A 274 -17.08 6.26 8.80
C SER A 274 -18.53 6.44 9.28
N VAL A 275 -18.84 6.07 10.54
CA VAL A 275 -20.18 6.28 11.12
C VAL A 275 -20.44 7.76 11.40
N SER A 276 -19.51 8.44 12.06
CA SER A 276 -19.63 9.86 12.41
C SER A 276 -19.75 10.76 11.17
N ARG A 277 -19.07 10.38 10.09
CA ARG A 277 -19.06 11.07 8.80
C ARG A 277 -19.94 10.38 7.77
N SER A 278 -20.97 9.65 8.16
CA SER A 278 -21.86 8.90 7.23
C SER A 278 -22.49 9.75 6.10
N LYS A 279 -22.54 11.08 6.23
CA LYS A 279 -22.95 12.00 5.15
C LYS A 279 -21.87 12.21 4.08
N GLN A 280 -20.61 12.01 4.43
CA GLN A 280 -19.47 11.96 3.53
C GLN A 280 -19.34 10.49 3.08
N SER A 281 -19.23 10.24 1.78
CA SER A 281 -19.13 8.89 1.22
C SER A 281 -17.80 8.23 1.61
N ILE A 282 -17.66 7.85 2.88
CA ILE A 282 -16.47 7.26 3.50
C ILE A 282 -16.86 5.92 4.11
N TYR A 283 -16.22 4.86 3.63
CA TYR A 283 -16.55 3.48 4.00
C TYR A 283 -15.32 2.74 4.49
N THR A 284 -15.45 2.06 5.62
CA THR A 284 -14.43 1.15 6.14
C THR A 284 -14.77 -0.27 5.72
N LEU A 285 -13.96 -0.84 4.83
CA LEU A 285 -14.03 -2.23 4.41
C LEU A 285 -13.16 -3.09 5.32
N VAL A 286 -13.71 -4.14 5.91
CA VAL A 286 -13.02 -5.02 6.86
C VAL A 286 -12.70 -6.34 6.18
N ASN A 287 -11.43 -6.73 6.23
CA ASN A 287 -10.93 -7.99 5.70
C ASN A 287 -11.09 -9.13 6.71
N SER A 288 -12.09 -9.99 6.53
CA SER A 288 -12.28 -11.18 7.36
C SER A 288 -11.28 -12.31 7.07
N SER A 289 -10.38 -12.15 6.08
CA SER A 289 -9.37 -13.14 5.71
C SER A 289 -7.97 -12.52 5.52
N PRO A 290 -7.33 -11.96 6.57
CA PRO A 290 -5.96 -11.44 6.49
C PRO A 290 -4.92 -12.44 5.97
N SER A 291 -5.15 -13.75 6.14
CA SER A 291 -4.29 -14.80 5.57
C SER A 291 -4.19 -14.69 4.04
N ARG A 292 -5.27 -14.31 3.36
CA ARG A 292 -5.26 -14.12 1.89
C ARG A 292 -4.41 -12.92 1.48
N SER A 293 -4.38 -11.85 2.27
CA SER A 293 -3.48 -10.73 2.03
C SER A 293 -2.02 -11.16 2.16
N TYR A 294 -1.73 -12.00 3.16
CA TYR A 294 -0.40 -12.58 3.36
C TYR A 294 0.01 -13.52 2.22
N GLU A 295 -0.88 -14.42 1.80
CA GLU A 295 -0.67 -15.33 0.67
C GLU A 295 -0.46 -14.56 -0.64
N ALA A 296 -1.27 -13.54 -0.91
CA ALA A 296 -1.14 -12.72 -2.11
C ALA A 296 0.19 -11.96 -2.12
N MET A 297 0.60 -11.35 -1.00
CA MET A 297 1.91 -10.70 -0.93
C MET A 297 3.07 -11.71 -0.97
N ALA A 298 2.89 -12.93 -0.46
CA ALA A 298 3.89 -13.99 -0.56
C ALA A 298 4.06 -14.53 -2.00
N ALA A 299 3.08 -14.33 -2.88
CA ALA A 299 3.20 -14.63 -4.31
C ALA A 299 4.18 -13.69 -5.02
N HIS A 300 4.42 -12.48 -4.50
CA HIS A 300 5.48 -11.57 -4.93
C HIS A 300 6.84 -11.99 -4.37
N ARG A 301 7.34 -13.13 -4.82
CA ARG A 301 8.54 -13.80 -4.27
C ARG A 301 9.78 -12.90 -4.25
N SER A 302 10.03 -12.16 -5.32
CA SER A 302 11.14 -11.21 -5.46
C SER A 302 11.05 -10.06 -4.46
N GLN A 303 9.84 -9.78 -3.97
CA GLN A 303 9.54 -8.71 -3.02
C GLN A 303 9.23 -9.27 -1.63
N TRP A 304 9.28 -10.58 -1.41
CA TRP A 304 8.89 -11.20 -0.13
C TRP A 304 10.00 -11.18 0.94
N VAL A 305 10.57 -9.99 1.15
CA VAL A 305 11.64 -9.69 2.08
C VAL A 305 11.12 -9.38 3.49
N TRP A 306 12.00 -9.47 4.49
CA TRP A 306 11.62 -9.44 5.92
C TRP A 306 10.77 -8.22 6.30
N PHE A 307 11.09 -7.03 5.82
CA PHE A 307 10.36 -5.81 6.19
C PHE A 307 8.96 -5.74 5.58
N ARG A 308 8.74 -6.36 4.41
CA ARG A 308 7.41 -6.49 3.80
C ARG A 308 6.55 -7.52 4.54
N ARG A 309 7.15 -8.58 5.09
CA ARG A 309 6.44 -9.50 6.00
C ARG A 309 5.97 -8.79 7.26
N VAL A 310 6.86 -7.99 7.88
CA VAL A 310 6.50 -7.17 9.04
C VAL A 310 5.41 -6.16 8.67
N PHE A 311 5.51 -5.51 7.50
CA PHE A 311 4.49 -4.61 7.01
C PHE A 311 3.13 -5.30 6.90
N VAL A 312 3.02 -6.44 6.21
CA VAL A 312 1.73 -7.14 6.07
C VAL A 312 1.17 -7.59 7.42
N MET A 313 2.01 -7.95 8.38
CA MET A 313 1.54 -8.35 9.71
C MET A 313 1.04 -7.19 10.57
N LEU A 314 1.63 -6.00 10.45
CA LEU A 314 1.36 -4.87 11.35
C LEU A 314 0.59 -3.73 10.68
N SER A 315 0.46 -3.75 9.36
CA SER A 315 -0.20 -2.70 8.60
C SER A 315 -1.72 -2.81 8.73
N SER A 316 -2.38 -1.69 9.04
CA SER A 316 -3.84 -1.62 9.01
C SER A 316 -4.40 -1.90 7.63
N TYR A 317 -3.66 -1.66 6.54
CA TYR A 317 -4.11 -1.97 5.17
C TYR A 317 -4.31 -3.47 4.92
N THR A 318 -3.75 -4.35 5.74
CA THR A 318 -4.01 -5.79 5.68
C THR A 318 -5.38 -6.14 6.26
N TYR A 319 -5.87 -5.35 7.21
CA TYR A 319 -7.06 -5.63 8.01
C TYR A 319 -8.26 -4.82 7.55
N ILE A 320 -8.04 -3.58 7.12
CA ILE A 320 -9.09 -2.65 6.74
C ILE A 320 -8.64 -1.74 5.59
N ASN A 321 -9.59 -1.30 4.78
CA ASN A 321 -9.41 -0.19 3.85
C ASN A 321 -10.48 0.86 4.12
N MET A 322 -10.08 2.12 4.24
CA MET A 322 -11.02 3.24 4.26
C MET A 322 -11.08 3.82 2.86
N LEU A 323 -12.21 3.68 2.19
CA LEU A 323 -12.45 4.23 0.86
C LEU A 323 -13.28 5.51 0.97
N GLN A 324 -12.88 6.53 0.22
CA GLN A 324 -13.61 7.78 0.09
C GLN A 324 -13.95 8.00 -1.39
N LYS A 325 -15.13 8.55 -1.67
CA LYS A 325 -15.49 8.96 -3.03
C LYS A 325 -14.69 10.20 -3.43
N ILE A 326 -14.13 10.16 -4.64
CA ILE A 326 -13.39 11.25 -5.28
C ILE A 326 -14.36 12.40 -5.64
#